data_AF-A0A395GI11-F1
#
_entry.id   AF-A0A395GI11-F1
#
_cell.length_a   1.000
_cell.length_b   1.000
_cell.length_c   1.000
_cell.angle_alpha   90.00
_cell.angle_beta   90.00
_cell.angle_gamma   90.00
#
_symmetry.space_group_name_H-M   'P 1'
#
loop_
_entity.id
_entity.type
_entity.pdbx_description
1 polymer ?
#
loop_
_entity_poly.entity_id
_entity_poly.type
_entity_poly.pdbx_seq_one_letter_code
_entity_poly.pdbx_strand_id
1 'polypeptide(L)'
;DRGWNQVFQAALHFYLALNILFCFPELWDPTSREARNKKKSEEYRGTLMYQKTVRTWTLEGSNNEVPRYPHRQFFGLEDHFHQSAFLNCSTVAGFQPDVTDTARVELYLRMKGLPQELVWQITALADYDSQRPRRLPIPHDPLHRDNHRALRQYLTFCWQIMVRCNMLAQEVGIEINWVSEVVHALQDMASAPGRPLFTSKWDESFDYRLATMQGGSGELPYTFRYR
;
A
#
# COMPACT_ATOMS: atom_id res chain seq x y z
N ASP A 1 -3.78 -20.46 13.88
CA ASP A 1 -4.16 -19.06 13.57
C ASP A 1 -4.59 -19.01 12.10
N ARG A 2 -5.85 -18.62 11.81
CA ARG A 2 -6.49 -18.78 10.48
C ARG A 2 -6.23 -17.57 9.54
N GLY A 3 -5.20 -16.77 9.81
CA GLY A 3 -4.84 -15.64 8.94
C GLY A 3 -5.59 -14.34 9.22
N TRP A 4 -6.46 -14.31 10.23
CA TRP A 4 -7.21 -13.10 10.62
C TRP A 4 -6.30 -11.99 11.15
N ASN A 5 -5.25 -12.34 11.89
CA ASN A 5 -4.23 -11.39 12.34
C ASN A 5 -3.55 -10.68 11.16
N GLN A 6 -3.33 -11.40 10.05
CA GLN A 6 -2.73 -10.82 8.85
C GLN A 6 -3.66 -9.83 8.14
N VAL A 7 -4.99 -10.01 8.23
CA VAL A 7 -5.97 -9.05 7.69
C VAL A 7 -5.88 -7.71 8.42
N PHE A 8 -5.82 -7.76 9.76
CA PHE A 8 -5.63 -6.57 10.58
C PHE A 8 -4.28 -5.88 10.30
N GLN A 9 -3.19 -6.65 10.33
CA GLN A 9 -1.83 -6.13 10.13
C GLN A 9 -1.65 -5.50 8.74
N ALA A 10 -2.14 -6.15 7.67
CA ALA A 10 -2.04 -5.59 6.32
C ALA A 10 -2.78 -4.25 6.20
N ALA A 11 -4.00 -4.17 6.73
CA ALA A 11 -4.77 -2.94 6.77
C ALA A 11 -4.08 -1.84 7.57
N LEU A 12 -3.54 -2.16 8.76
CA LEU A 12 -2.81 -1.22 9.61
C LEU A 12 -1.55 -0.69 8.92
N HIS A 13 -0.74 -1.57 8.33
CA HIS A 13 0.49 -1.17 7.65
C HIS A 13 0.20 -0.22 6.48
N PHE A 14 -0.75 -0.56 5.60
CA PHE A 14 -1.09 0.34 4.49
C PHE A 14 -1.71 1.65 4.96
N TYR A 15 -2.58 1.60 5.97
CA TYR A 15 -3.20 2.80 6.53
C TYR A 15 -2.14 3.75 7.10
N LEU A 16 -1.22 3.24 7.92
CA LEU A 16 -0.15 4.05 8.49
C LEU A 16 0.83 4.53 7.41
N ALA A 17 1.35 3.63 6.58
CA ALA A 17 2.38 3.97 5.61
C ALA A 17 1.91 5.06 4.64
N LEU A 18 0.72 4.93 4.07
CA LEU A 18 0.21 5.88 3.09
C LEU A 18 -0.19 7.22 3.74
N ASN A 19 -0.81 7.21 4.93
CA ASN A 19 -1.11 8.47 5.63
C ASN A 19 0.17 9.21 6.04
N ILE A 20 1.18 8.50 6.55
CA ILE A 20 2.45 9.11 6.95
C ILE A 20 3.15 9.70 5.72
N LEU A 21 3.27 8.94 4.62
CA LEU A 21 3.91 9.46 3.39
C LEU A 21 3.15 10.63 2.78
N PHE A 22 1.82 10.63 2.90
CA PHE A 22 0.99 11.74 2.43
C PHE A 22 1.30 13.05 3.18
N CYS A 23 1.68 12.99 4.45
CA CYS A 23 2.07 14.17 5.24
C CYS A 23 3.40 14.83 4.80
N PHE A 24 4.16 14.20 3.91
CA PHE A 24 5.43 14.73 3.40
C PHE A 24 5.29 15.07 1.91
N PRO A 25 4.72 16.23 1.55
CA PRO A 25 4.48 16.62 0.16
C PRO A 25 5.76 16.65 -0.67
N GLU A 26 6.91 16.89 -0.05
CA GLU A 26 8.23 16.86 -0.68
C GLU A 26 8.52 15.51 -1.35
N LEU A 27 7.88 14.42 -0.90
CA LEU A 27 8.10 13.07 -1.41
C LEU A 27 7.20 12.70 -2.59
N TRP A 28 6.07 13.38 -2.80
CA TRP A 28 5.06 12.98 -3.78
C TRP A 28 4.47 14.10 -4.64
N ASP A 29 4.66 15.37 -4.29
CA ASP A 29 4.13 16.51 -5.05
C ASP A 29 4.78 16.63 -6.46
N PRO A 30 4.02 16.91 -7.53
CA PRO A 30 4.56 17.05 -8.89
C PRO A 30 5.69 18.06 -9.01
N THR A 31 5.58 19.22 -8.33
CA THR A 31 6.62 20.27 -8.34
C THR A 31 7.92 19.76 -7.75
N SER A 32 7.82 18.95 -6.69
CA SER A 32 8.97 18.33 -6.04
C SER A 32 9.60 17.24 -6.90
N ARG A 33 8.83 16.55 -7.75
CA ARG A 33 9.30 15.50 -8.66
C ARG A 33 10.00 16.05 -9.90
N GLU A 34 9.53 17.17 -10.42
CA GLU A 34 10.06 17.82 -11.63
C GLU A 34 11.35 18.62 -11.39
N ALA A 35 11.77 18.77 -10.13
CA ALA A 35 13.03 19.39 -9.79
C ALA A 35 14.20 18.65 -10.45
N ARG A 36 14.92 19.35 -11.35
CA ARG A 36 15.96 18.84 -12.29
C ARG A 36 17.07 17.95 -11.70
N ASN A 37 17.21 17.91 -10.36
CA ASN A 37 18.28 17.21 -9.66
C ASN A 37 17.78 16.08 -8.74
N LYS A 38 16.46 15.83 -8.68
CA LYS A 38 15.90 14.87 -7.73
C LYS A 38 16.08 13.43 -8.23
N LYS A 39 16.74 12.59 -7.43
CA LYS A 39 16.88 11.17 -7.77
C LYS A 39 15.56 10.45 -7.50
N LYS A 40 15.22 9.43 -8.30
CA LYS A 40 14.03 8.58 -8.07
C LYS A 40 14.00 7.93 -6.68
N SER A 41 15.17 7.75 -6.05
CA SER A 41 15.31 7.29 -4.66
C SER A 41 14.82 8.29 -3.61
N GLU A 42 14.60 9.55 -3.98
CA GLU A 42 14.14 10.64 -3.12
C GLU A 42 12.61 10.83 -3.23
N GLU A 43 11.92 10.02 -4.03
CA GLU A 43 10.46 9.91 -4.03
C GLU A 43 9.96 8.98 -2.93
N TYR A 44 8.70 9.15 -2.51
CA TYR A 44 8.08 8.31 -1.48
C TYR A 44 8.17 6.80 -1.81
N ARG A 45 8.10 6.44 -3.10
CA ARG A 45 8.21 5.04 -3.55
C ARG A 45 9.59 4.44 -3.32
N GLY A 46 10.63 5.27 -3.26
CA GLY A 46 11.99 4.84 -2.94
C GLY A 46 12.23 4.62 -1.44
N THR A 47 11.31 5.08 -0.58
CA THR A 47 11.45 4.93 0.87
C THR A 47 11.38 3.47 1.28
N LEU A 48 12.16 3.11 2.31
CA LEU A 48 12.13 1.79 2.91
C LEU A 48 10.72 1.44 3.41
N MET A 49 10.03 2.41 4.01
CA MET A 49 8.67 2.26 4.53
C MET A 49 7.69 1.81 3.44
N TYR A 50 7.68 2.49 2.29
CA TYR A 50 6.81 2.11 1.17
C TYR A 50 7.19 0.74 0.61
N GLN A 51 8.46 0.54 0.27
CA GLN A 51 8.94 -0.69 -0.35
C GLN A 51 8.70 -1.92 0.52
N LYS A 52 9.00 -1.83 1.82
CA LYS A 52 8.82 -2.93 2.76
C LYS A 52 7.33 -3.24 2.95
N THR A 53 6.48 -2.23 3.07
CA THR A 53 5.02 -2.41 3.20
C THR A 53 4.43 -3.15 2.00
N VAL A 54 4.72 -2.66 0.79
CA VAL A 54 4.25 -3.30 -0.44
C VAL A 54 4.79 -4.73 -0.53
N ARG A 55 6.12 -4.94 -0.38
CA ARG A 55 6.72 -6.27 -0.48
C ARG A 55 6.08 -7.26 0.49
N THR A 56 5.87 -6.89 1.74
CA THR A 56 5.30 -7.79 2.74
C THR A 56 3.87 -8.22 2.40
N TRP A 57 3.04 -7.28 1.94
CA TRP A 57 1.60 -7.47 1.84
C TRP A 57 1.07 -7.69 0.42
N THR A 58 1.90 -7.53 -0.61
CA THR A 58 1.50 -7.81 -1.99
C THR A 58 2.34 -8.88 -2.66
N LEU A 59 3.53 -9.25 -2.18
CA LEU A 59 4.33 -10.31 -2.81
C LEU A 59 3.60 -11.67 -2.75
N GLU A 60 3.68 -12.46 -3.82
CA GLU A 60 3.12 -13.82 -3.86
C GLU A 60 3.99 -14.83 -3.12
N GLY A 61 3.37 -15.91 -2.63
CA GLY A 61 4.09 -17.07 -2.08
C GLY A 61 4.11 -17.18 -0.56
N SER A 62 3.14 -16.59 0.14
CA SER A 62 2.88 -16.99 1.53
C SER A 62 1.77 -18.02 1.59
N ASN A 63 1.72 -18.77 2.68
CA ASN A 63 0.70 -19.79 2.91
C ASN A 63 -0.73 -19.22 3.02
N ASN A 64 -0.93 -17.90 3.02
CA ASN A 64 -2.24 -17.27 3.18
C ASN A 64 -2.38 -16.01 2.30
N GLU A 65 -3.03 -16.19 1.16
CA GLU A 65 -3.19 -15.17 0.12
C GLU A 65 -4.40 -14.24 0.37
N VAL A 66 -5.37 -14.68 1.19
CA VAL A 66 -6.65 -13.98 1.44
C VAL A 66 -6.47 -12.50 1.87
N PRO A 67 -5.60 -12.16 2.84
CA PRO A 67 -5.43 -10.77 3.28
C PRO A 67 -4.84 -9.85 2.21
N ARG A 68 -4.16 -10.42 1.21
CA ARG A 68 -3.34 -9.68 0.25
C ARG A 68 -4.14 -9.22 -0.96
N TYR A 69 -5.19 -9.96 -1.34
CA TYR A 69 -5.99 -9.66 -2.54
C TYR A 69 -6.53 -8.23 -2.59
N PRO A 70 -7.17 -7.68 -1.53
CA PRO A 70 -7.70 -6.32 -1.59
C PRO A 70 -6.60 -5.28 -1.81
N HIS A 71 -5.41 -5.54 -1.28
CA HIS A 71 -4.26 -4.66 -1.43
C HIS A 71 -3.65 -4.76 -2.83
N ARG A 72 -3.44 -5.97 -3.35
CA ARG A 72 -2.99 -6.19 -4.74
C ARG A 72 -3.91 -5.52 -5.75
N GLN A 73 -5.22 -5.70 -5.56
CA GLN A 73 -6.23 -5.08 -6.41
C GLN A 73 -6.14 -3.55 -6.39
N PHE A 74 -5.91 -2.93 -5.24
CA PHE A 74 -5.72 -1.48 -5.16
C PHE A 74 -4.48 -0.99 -5.93
N PHE A 75 -3.38 -1.74 -5.86
CA PHE A 75 -2.12 -1.37 -6.54
C PHE A 75 -2.04 -1.84 -8.01
N GLY A 76 -3.05 -2.56 -8.51
CA GLY A 76 -3.03 -3.14 -9.86
C GLY A 76 -1.98 -4.25 -10.02
N LEU A 77 -1.79 -5.06 -8.98
CA LEU A 77 -0.77 -6.13 -8.92
C LEU A 77 -1.42 -7.52 -9.01
N GLU A 78 -2.45 -7.67 -9.83
CA GLU A 78 -3.22 -8.91 -9.95
C GLU A 78 -2.53 -9.97 -10.82
N ASP A 79 -1.63 -9.56 -11.73
CA ASP A 79 -0.94 -10.48 -12.66
C ASP A 79 0.59 -10.55 -12.40
N HIS A 80 1.14 -11.76 -12.50
CA HIS A 80 2.52 -12.16 -12.18
C HIS A 80 3.63 -11.30 -12.82
N PHE A 81 3.35 -10.62 -13.92
CA PHE A 81 4.32 -9.81 -14.67
C PHE A 81 4.54 -8.40 -14.13
N HIS A 82 3.65 -7.87 -13.27
CA HIS A 82 3.70 -6.48 -12.81
C HIS A 82 4.43 -6.28 -11.47
N GLN A 83 4.71 -7.35 -10.74
CA GLN A 83 5.18 -7.27 -9.35
C GLN A 83 6.66 -6.89 -9.24
N SER A 84 7.55 -7.47 -10.06
CA SER A 84 8.97 -7.12 -10.08
C SER A 84 9.21 -5.71 -10.66
N ALA A 85 8.39 -5.31 -11.64
CA ALA A 85 8.37 -3.97 -12.23
C ALA A 85 7.99 -2.88 -11.21
N PHE A 86 6.91 -3.11 -10.45
CA PHE A 86 6.43 -2.20 -9.41
C PHE A 86 7.43 -2.03 -8.26
N LEU A 87 8.04 -3.14 -7.80
CA LEU A 87 8.95 -3.17 -6.66
C LEU A 87 10.34 -2.61 -6.94
N ASN A 88 10.78 -2.65 -8.20
CA ASN A 88 12.12 -2.15 -8.56
C ASN A 88 12.10 -0.70 -9.04
N CYS A 89 10.92 -0.11 -9.29
CA CYS A 89 10.82 1.25 -9.86
C CYS A 89 11.71 1.44 -11.11
N SER A 90 12.12 0.37 -11.78
CA SER A 90 13.15 0.38 -12.82
C SER A 90 12.58 0.20 -14.22
N THR A 91 11.35 -0.31 -14.32
CA THR A 91 10.65 -0.46 -15.60
C THR A 91 9.49 0.52 -15.66
N VAL A 92 9.31 1.14 -16.83
CA VAL A 92 8.09 1.86 -17.16
C VAL A 92 6.96 0.84 -17.11
N ALA A 93 5.98 1.04 -16.23
CA ALA A 93 4.83 0.15 -16.18
C ALA A 93 4.19 0.10 -17.57
N GLY A 94 3.92 -1.10 -18.07
CA GLY A 94 3.19 -1.27 -19.33
C GLY A 94 1.89 -0.46 -19.28
N PHE A 95 1.55 0.20 -20.39
CA PHE A 95 0.29 0.93 -20.51
C PHE A 95 -0.87 -0.04 -20.26
N GLN A 96 -1.72 0.24 -19.27
CA GLN A 96 -2.83 -0.66 -18.89
C GLN A 96 -4.17 0.03 -19.13
N PRO A 97 -4.77 0.08 -20.31
CA PRO A 97 -5.90 0.96 -20.67
C PRO A 97 -7.00 1.17 -19.61
N ASP A 98 -7.47 2.41 -19.41
CA ASP A 98 -8.67 2.71 -18.61
C ASP A 98 -9.97 2.37 -19.39
N VAL A 99 -11.12 2.29 -18.72
CA VAL A 99 -12.45 2.07 -19.33
C VAL A 99 -12.70 3.02 -20.50
N THR A 100 -12.24 4.28 -20.37
CA THR A 100 -12.36 5.29 -21.42
C THR A 100 -11.48 4.97 -22.63
N ASP A 101 -10.28 4.45 -22.40
CA ASP A 101 -9.35 4.04 -23.46
C ASP A 101 -9.88 2.78 -24.18
N THR A 102 -10.41 1.82 -23.42
CA THR A 102 -11.04 0.62 -23.96
C THR A 102 -12.25 0.96 -24.82
N ALA A 103 -13.13 1.86 -24.36
CA ALA A 103 -14.27 2.32 -25.14
C ALA A 103 -13.84 3.02 -26.44
N ARG A 104 -12.76 3.82 -26.41
CA ARG A 104 -12.20 4.47 -27.60
C ARG A 104 -11.62 3.47 -28.59
N VAL A 105 -10.87 2.48 -28.11
CA VAL A 105 -10.27 1.43 -28.95
C VAL A 105 -11.36 0.56 -29.58
N GLU A 106 -12.36 0.14 -28.81
CA GLU A 106 -13.51 -0.60 -29.33
C GLU A 106 -14.25 0.19 -30.42
N LEU A 107 -14.53 1.46 -30.17
CA LEU A 107 -15.19 2.33 -31.14
C LEU A 107 -14.36 2.46 -32.43
N TYR A 108 -13.05 2.64 -32.30
CA TYR A 108 -12.14 2.72 -33.44
C TYR A 108 -12.11 1.42 -34.26
N LEU A 109 -12.06 0.26 -33.60
CA LEU A 109 -12.07 -1.03 -34.28
C LEU A 109 -13.41 -1.28 -35.01
N ARG A 110 -14.54 -0.89 -34.40
CA ARG A 110 -15.85 -0.93 -35.06
C ARG A 110 -15.91 0.01 -36.27
N MET A 111 -15.36 1.22 -36.14
CA MET A 111 -15.25 2.17 -37.27
C MET A 111 -14.39 1.63 -38.42
N LYS A 112 -13.43 0.76 -38.14
CA LYS A 112 -12.63 0.06 -39.16
C LYS A 112 -13.36 -1.13 -39.80
N GLY A 113 -14.61 -1.37 -39.42
CA GLY A 113 -15.47 -2.40 -40.01
C GLY A 113 -15.27 -3.78 -39.41
N LEU A 114 -14.63 -3.90 -38.25
CA LEU A 114 -14.48 -5.20 -37.60
C LEU A 114 -15.81 -5.64 -36.97
N PRO A 115 -16.22 -6.91 -37.16
CA PRO A 115 -17.35 -7.49 -36.46
C PRO A 115 -17.07 -7.58 -34.95
N GLN A 116 -18.12 -7.54 -34.14
CA GLN A 116 -18.04 -7.42 -32.68
C GLN A 116 -17.20 -8.53 -32.02
N GLU A 117 -17.25 -9.73 -32.59
CA GLU A 117 -16.52 -10.90 -32.14
C GLU A 117 -15.01 -10.73 -32.29
N LEU A 118 -14.56 -10.09 -33.38
CA LEU A 118 -13.13 -9.79 -33.59
C LEU A 118 -12.68 -8.62 -32.73
N VAL A 119 -13.55 -7.63 -32.48
CA VAL A 119 -13.26 -6.55 -31.53
C VAL A 119 -12.98 -7.14 -30.15
N TRP A 120 -13.83 -8.04 -29.66
CA TRP A 120 -13.62 -8.71 -28.36
C TRP A 120 -12.37 -9.57 -28.31
N GLN A 121 -12.07 -10.31 -29.38
CA GLN A 121 -10.84 -11.11 -29.44
C GLN A 121 -9.59 -10.24 -29.42
N ILE A 122 -9.58 -9.13 -30.18
CA ILE A 122 -8.44 -8.21 -30.24
C ILE A 122 -8.26 -7.48 -28.90
N THR A 123 -9.34 -6.99 -28.29
CA THR A 123 -9.25 -6.34 -26.98
C THR A 123 -8.83 -7.33 -25.90
N ALA A 124 -9.32 -8.57 -25.91
CA ALA A 124 -8.88 -9.60 -24.98
C ALA A 124 -7.41 -9.99 -25.17
N LEU A 125 -6.94 -10.15 -26.41
CA LEU A 125 -5.53 -10.46 -26.72
C LEU A 125 -4.57 -9.32 -26.36
N ALA A 126 -5.06 -8.09 -26.36
CA ALA A 126 -4.28 -6.90 -26.02
C ALA A 126 -4.38 -6.52 -24.53
N ASP A 127 -4.97 -7.38 -23.68
CA ASP A 127 -5.24 -7.14 -22.26
C ASP A 127 -6.09 -5.88 -21.99
N TYR A 128 -6.91 -5.46 -22.96
CA TYR A 128 -7.99 -4.49 -22.79
C TYR A 128 -9.20 -5.19 -22.16
N ASP A 129 -9.03 -5.70 -20.94
CA ASP A 129 -10.14 -6.33 -20.21
C ASP A 129 -11.03 -5.26 -19.57
N SER A 130 -12.22 -5.05 -20.14
CA SER A 130 -13.25 -4.19 -19.57
C SER A 130 -13.78 -4.68 -18.21
N GLN A 131 -13.49 -5.94 -17.82
CA GLN A 131 -13.90 -6.50 -16.53
C GLN A 131 -12.91 -6.21 -15.39
N ARG A 132 -11.70 -5.75 -15.69
CA ARG A 132 -10.69 -5.35 -14.70
C ARG A 132 -10.34 -3.88 -14.85
N PRO A 133 -11.31 -2.95 -14.63
CA PRO A 133 -11.04 -1.53 -14.75
C PRO A 133 -9.92 -1.12 -13.79
N ARG A 134 -8.96 -0.35 -14.30
CA ARG A 134 -7.92 0.32 -13.50
C ARG A 134 -8.60 1.01 -12.30
N ARG A 135 -8.28 0.61 -11.06
CA ARG A 135 -8.78 1.33 -9.87
C ARG A 135 -8.12 2.69 -9.68
N LEU A 136 -6.88 2.85 -10.14
CA LEU A 136 -6.15 4.11 -10.09
C LEU A 136 -6.08 4.71 -11.50
N PRO A 137 -6.57 5.95 -11.70
CA PRO A 137 -6.37 6.71 -12.93
C PRO A 137 -4.91 6.69 -13.41
N ILE A 138 -3.96 6.93 -12.50
CA ILE A 138 -2.53 6.81 -12.77
C ILE A 138 -2.00 5.51 -12.16
N PRO A 139 -1.55 4.54 -12.98
CA PRO A 139 -1.02 3.28 -12.48
C PRO A 139 0.10 3.50 -11.46
N HIS A 140 0.11 2.68 -10.43
CA HIS A 140 1.25 2.54 -9.52
C HIS A 140 1.67 3.84 -8.79
N ASP A 141 0.77 4.83 -8.70
CA ASP A 141 1.00 6.11 -8.01
C ASP A 141 -0.12 6.46 -7.02
N PRO A 142 -0.29 5.70 -5.92
CA PRO A 142 -1.36 5.97 -4.97
C PRO A 142 -1.42 7.42 -4.46
N LEU A 143 -0.27 8.13 -4.39
CA LEU A 143 -0.19 9.51 -3.90
C LEU A 143 -0.28 10.57 -5.01
N HIS A 144 -0.59 10.19 -6.26
CA HIS A 144 -0.86 11.16 -7.31
C HIS A 144 -2.15 11.93 -7.04
N ARG A 145 -2.18 13.22 -7.38
CA ARG A 145 -3.35 14.10 -7.22
C ARG A 145 -4.64 13.50 -7.79
N ASP A 146 -4.56 12.96 -9.01
CA ASP A 146 -5.71 12.33 -9.69
C ASP A 146 -6.18 11.03 -9.03
N ASN A 147 -5.33 10.40 -8.21
CA ASN A 147 -5.63 9.18 -7.48
C ASN A 147 -6.16 9.44 -6.06
N HIS A 148 -6.19 10.69 -5.58
CA HIS A 148 -6.57 11.03 -4.20
C HIS A 148 -7.96 10.50 -3.79
N ARG A 149 -8.92 10.49 -4.72
CA ARG A 149 -10.27 9.95 -4.44
C ARG A 149 -10.21 8.44 -4.19
N ALA A 150 -9.49 7.71 -5.02
CA ALA A 150 -9.30 6.27 -4.89
C ALA A 150 -8.48 5.92 -3.64
N LEU A 151 -7.42 6.69 -3.36
CA LEU A 151 -6.62 6.58 -2.13
C LEU A 151 -7.49 6.75 -0.89
N ARG A 152 -8.33 7.79 -0.83
CA ARG A 152 -9.21 8.03 0.32
C ARG A 152 -10.21 6.88 0.55
N GLN A 153 -10.79 6.34 -0.53
CA GLN A 153 -11.68 5.18 -0.44
C GLN A 153 -10.93 3.95 0.09
N TYR A 154 -9.71 3.72 -0.38
CA TYR A 154 -8.87 2.62 0.08
C TYR A 154 -8.46 2.77 1.56
N LEU A 155 -8.05 3.95 2.00
CA LEU A 155 -7.75 4.21 3.41
C LEU A 155 -8.98 4.02 4.31
N THR A 156 -10.16 4.43 3.82
CA THR A 156 -11.43 4.18 4.51
C THR A 156 -11.70 2.68 4.63
N PHE A 157 -11.45 1.92 3.57
CA PHE A 157 -11.56 0.46 3.60
C PHE A 157 -10.60 -0.19 4.61
N CYS A 158 -9.32 0.21 4.63
CA CYS A 158 -8.36 -0.26 5.63
C CYS A 158 -8.81 0.07 7.06
N TRP A 159 -9.32 1.29 7.28
CA TRP A 159 -9.87 1.70 8.57
C TRP A 159 -11.05 0.82 9.00
N GLN A 160 -12.00 0.56 8.10
CA GLN A 160 -13.15 -0.29 8.38
C GLN A 160 -12.74 -1.72 8.74
N ILE A 161 -11.70 -2.28 8.09
CA ILE A 161 -11.13 -3.58 8.48
C ILE A 161 -10.65 -3.53 9.92
N MET A 162 -9.82 -2.55 10.28
CA MET A 162 -9.28 -2.42 11.62
C MET A 162 -10.38 -2.30 12.68
N VAL A 163 -11.43 -1.49 12.42
CA VAL A 163 -12.58 -1.37 13.32
C VAL A 163 -13.33 -2.69 13.48
N ARG A 164 -13.59 -3.43 12.38
CA ARG A 164 -14.26 -4.73 12.45
C ARG A 164 -13.45 -5.78 13.20
N CYS A 165 -12.13 -5.80 13.01
CA CYS A 165 -11.23 -6.65 13.77
C CYS A 165 -11.28 -6.32 15.27
N ASN A 166 -11.32 -5.04 15.63
CA ASN A 166 -11.47 -4.61 17.02
C ASN A 166 -12.82 -5.02 17.62
N MET A 167 -13.91 -4.86 16.88
CA MET A 167 -15.23 -5.34 17.33
C MET A 167 -15.21 -6.85 17.58
N LEU A 168 -14.64 -7.64 16.64
CA LEU A 168 -14.53 -9.09 16.80
C LEU A 168 -13.64 -9.49 17.98
N ALA A 169 -12.53 -8.78 18.22
CA ALA A 169 -11.66 -9.05 19.36
C ALA A 169 -12.42 -8.84 20.68
N GLN A 170 -13.19 -7.74 20.79
CA GLN A 170 -14.00 -7.44 21.95
C GLN A 170 -15.06 -8.52 22.23
N GLU A 171 -15.72 -9.06 21.18
CA GLU A 171 -16.69 -10.16 21.33
C GLU A 171 -16.06 -11.45 21.89
N VAL A 172 -14.76 -11.66 21.66
CA VAL A 172 -14.01 -12.82 22.18
C VAL A 172 -13.37 -12.50 23.55
N GLY A 173 -13.57 -11.29 24.08
CA GLY A 173 -12.97 -10.84 25.33
C GLY A 173 -11.48 -10.50 25.21
N ILE A 174 -11.00 -10.24 24.00
CA ILE A 174 -9.62 -9.85 23.71
C ILE A 174 -9.57 -8.33 23.48
N GLU A 175 -8.67 -7.65 24.17
CA GLU A 175 -8.40 -6.23 23.93
C GLU A 175 -7.21 -6.07 22.98
N ILE A 176 -7.38 -5.29 21.91
CA ILE A 176 -6.27 -4.94 21.01
C ILE A 176 -5.44 -3.83 21.65
N ASN A 177 -4.17 -4.12 21.91
CA ASN A 177 -3.23 -3.11 22.36
C ASN A 177 -2.76 -2.25 21.17
N TRP A 178 -3.54 -1.21 20.85
CA TRP A 178 -3.28 -0.34 19.71
C TRP A 178 -1.89 0.30 19.71
N VAL A 179 -1.36 0.67 20.88
CA VAL A 179 -0.03 1.26 20.97
C VAL A 179 1.03 0.24 20.57
N SER A 180 0.91 -0.99 21.06
CA SER A 180 1.77 -2.11 20.65
C SER A 180 1.70 -2.35 19.14
N GLU A 181 0.49 -2.46 18.58
CA GLU A 181 0.27 -2.71 17.15
C GLU A 181 0.86 -1.60 16.27
N VAL A 182 0.69 -0.33 16.64
CA VAL A 182 1.25 0.81 15.91
C VAL A 182 2.77 0.82 16.00
N VAL A 183 3.34 0.60 17.19
CA VAL A 183 4.81 0.55 17.37
C VAL A 183 5.40 -0.59 16.56
N HIS A 184 4.80 -1.78 16.59
CA HIS A 184 5.25 -2.93 15.82
C HIS A 184 5.13 -2.69 14.31
N ALA A 185 4.01 -2.13 13.83
CA ALA A 185 3.86 -1.79 12.42
C ALA A 185 4.91 -0.77 11.96
N LEU A 186 5.13 0.30 12.71
CA LEU A 186 6.14 1.31 12.38
C LEU A 186 7.56 0.73 12.41
N GLN A 187 7.87 -0.08 13.42
CA GLN A 187 9.13 -0.81 13.51
C GLN A 187 9.33 -1.68 12.27
N ASP A 188 8.31 -2.44 11.88
CA ASP A 188 8.37 -3.34 10.74
C ASP A 188 8.52 -2.59 9.43
N MET A 189 7.87 -1.45 9.23
CA MET A 189 7.95 -0.75 7.95
C MET A 189 9.22 0.11 7.83
N ALA A 190 9.64 0.79 8.90
CA ALA A 190 10.67 1.83 8.83
C ALA A 190 12.05 1.40 9.35
N SER A 191 12.17 0.28 10.09
CA SER A 191 13.47 -0.16 10.60
C SER A 191 14.33 -0.80 9.51
N ALA A 192 15.59 -0.39 9.47
CA ALA A 192 16.63 -0.99 8.63
C ALA A 192 17.42 -2.06 9.42
N PRO A 193 18.07 -3.02 8.75
CA PRO A 193 18.93 -3.99 9.42
C PRO A 193 19.98 -3.29 10.30
N GLY A 194 20.02 -3.64 11.59
CA GLY A 194 20.93 -3.04 12.57
C GLY A 194 20.58 -1.62 13.02
N ARG A 195 19.48 -1.03 12.53
CA ARG A 195 19.00 0.30 12.93
C ARG A 195 17.49 0.25 13.23
N PRO A 196 17.12 -0.24 14.43
CA PRO A 196 15.72 -0.26 14.85
C PRO A 196 15.18 1.16 15.04
N LEU A 197 13.94 1.42 14.61
CA LEU A 197 13.29 2.71 14.84
C LEU A 197 12.97 2.93 16.32
N PHE A 198 12.57 1.86 17.02
CA PHE A 198 12.26 1.85 18.44
C PHE A 198 13.18 0.91 19.20
N THR A 199 13.52 1.30 20.43
CA THR A 199 14.05 0.40 21.46
C THR A 199 12.98 0.13 22.49
N SER A 200 12.69 -1.15 22.76
CA SER A 200 11.73 -1.56 23.79
C SER A 200 12.45 -1.94 25.08
N LYS A 201 11.97 -1.46 26.23
CA LYS A 201 12.39 -1.92 27.56
C LYS A 201 11.18 -2.40 28.34
N TRP A 202 11.32 -3.48 29.09
CA TRP A 202 10.30 -3.92 30.04
C TRP A 202 10.46 -3.17 31.35
N ASP A 203 9.36 -2.63 31.87
CA ASP A 203 9.30 -2.00 33.18
C ASP A 203 8.63 -2.96 34.16
N GLU A 204 9.44 -3.68 34.93
CA GLU A 204 8.97 -4.67 35.93
C GLU A 204 8.14 -4.03 37.04
N SER A 205 8.34 -2.73 37.32
CA SER A 205 7.64 -2.05 38.42
C SER A 205 6.19 -1.75 38.10
N PHE A 206 5.85 -1.64 36.82
CA PHE A 206 4.54 -1.18 36.35
C PHE A 206 3.90 -2.09 35.31
N ASP A 207 4.53 -3.24 35.00
CA ASP A 207 4.01 -4.28 34.11
C ASP A 207 3.61 -3.73 32.73
N TYR A 208 4.54 -3.02 32.09
CA TYR A 208 4.41 -2.51 30.72
C TYR A 208 5.74 -2.50 29.95
N ARG A 209 5.67 -2.51 28.62
CA ARG A 209 6.75 -2.16 27.69
C ARG A 209 6.80 -0.66 27.44
N LEU A 210 8.01 -0.11 27.48
CA LEU A 210 8.32 1.24 27.05
C LEU A 210 9.05 1.18 25.70
N ALA A 211 8.42 1.66 24.63
CA ALA A 211 9.07 1.88 23.34
C ALA A 211 9.56 3.32 23.24
N THR A 212 10.85 3.49 23.00
CA THR A 212 11.49 4.80 22.79
C THR A 212 11.96 4.92 21.35
N MET A 213 11.49 5.94 20.63
CA MET A 213 11.89 6.22 19.26
C MET A 213 13.33 6.74 19.22
N GLN A 214 14.14 6.20 18.30
CA GLN A 214 15.53 6.57 18.09
C GLN A 214 15.64 7.76 17.11
N GLY A 215 16.51 8.72 17.40
CA GLY A 215 16.88 9.79 16.45
C GLY A 215 16.09 11.11 16.52
N GLY A 216 15.31 11.35 17.58
CA GLY A 216 14.77 12.70 17.84
C GLY A 216 15.87 13.71 18.15
N SER A 217 15.62 15.01 17.90
CA SER A 217 16.55 16.15 18.08
C SER A 217 16.98 16.42 19.54
N GLY A 218 16.93 15.44 20.42
CA GLY A 218 17.35 15.54 21.83
C GLY A 218 16.39 16.30 22.74
N GLU A 219 15.39 17.02 22.22
CA GLU A 219 14.52 17.85 23.06
C GLU A 219 13.48 17.03 23.84
N LEU A 220 12.95 15.93 23.28
CA LEU A 220 12.15 14.93 24.02
C LEU A 220 12.21 13.55 23.32
N PRO A 221 12.56 12.45 24.01
CA PRO A 221 12.38 11.11 23.46
C PRO A 221 10.90 10.78 23.36
N TYR A 222 10.39 10.53 22.15
CA TYR A 222 9.03 10.03 21.96
C TYR A 222 8.94 8.62 22.56
N THR A 223 8.23 8.52 23.69
CA THR A 223 8.10 7.30 24.47
C THR A 223 6.65 6.86 24.55
N PHE A 224 6.43 5.56 24.33
CA PHE A 224 5.11 4.95 24.28
C PHE A 224 5.06 3.81 25.28
N ARG A 225 4.01 3.78 26.10
CA ARG A 225 3.75 2.69 27.05
C ARG A 225 2.69 1.78 26.48
N TYR A 226 2.94 0.48 26.53
CA TYR A 226 1.98 -0.54 26.10
C TYR A 226 2.20 -1.83 26.90
N ARG A 227 1.13 -2.59 27.15
CA ARG A 227 1.22 -3.91 27.77
C ARG A 227 1.59 -5.00 26.76
#